data_AF-A0AA42H3Z9-F1
#
_entry.id   AF-A0AA42H3Z9-F1
#
_cell.length_a   1.000
_cell.length_b   1.000
_cell.length_c   1.000
_cell.angle_alpha   90.00
_cell.angle_beta   90.00
_cell.angle_gamma   90.00
#
_symmetry.space_group_name_H-M   'P 1'
#
loop_
_entity.id
_entity.type
_entity.pdbx_description
1 polymer ?
#
loop_
_entity_poly.entity_id
_entity_poly.type
_entity_poly.pdbx_seq_one_letter_code
_entity_poly.pdbx_strand_id
1 'polypeptide(L)'
;MSQTASNTTVPVMAPPPVVKQWTRMRVAGHVIVALWFLLFAGLAIYLYNAWRVDLFETYGPRYWSGLLITLKLVAVSIIIGALLSLPITAARMSNNRWLRGLAFGYVYFFRGTPLLAQTFLIYYGFGTFRPFLESIGLWVFFRDAWNCAILAFSLNTAAYQAEILRGAIQSVALGQWEGAAALGISKRVTFWKVILPQALIVALRPYGNEIILMIKGSAIVAIITVLDLMGETRRAYSRTFDFQTYLWAAVIYLVIVECLRHVWDFLERRLTRHLVR
;
A
#
# COMPACT_ATOMS: atom_id res chain seq x y z
N MET A 1 9.59 -85.21 -6.34
CA MET A 1 8.51 -84.77 -5.43
C MET A 1 8.66 -83.28 -5.21
N SER A 2 7.68 -82.52 -5.66
CA SER A 2 7.65 -81.05 -5.71
C SER A 2 7.36 -80.46 -4.32
N GLN A 3 8.10 -79.44 -3.88
CA GLN A 3 7.65 -78.51 -2.86
C GLN A 3 7.85 -77.08 -3.36
N THR A 4 6.75 -76.49 -3.79
CA THR A 4 6.57 -75.08 -4.11
C THR A 4 6.61 -74.26 -2.82
N ALA A 5 7.65 -73.44 -2.65
CA ALA A 5 7.71 -72.42 -1.61
C ALA A 5 6.75 -71.28 -1.96
N SER A 6 5.65 -71.15 -1.22
CA SER A 6 4.69 -70.06 -1.36
C SER A 6 5.23 -68.79 -0.70
N ASN A 7 5.57 -67.77 -1.50
CA ASN A 7 5.79 -66.40 -1.04
C ASN A 7 4.47 -65.82 -0.50
N THR A 8 4.24 -65.90 0.80
CA THR A 8 3.15 -65.17 1.47
C THR A 8 3.57 -63.71 1.70
N THR A 9 3.16 -62.83 0.80
CA THR A 9 3.18 -61.38 1.01
C THR A 9 2.18 -61.02 2.12
N VAL A 10 2.66 -60.50 3.24
CA VAL A 10 1.80 -60.00 4.32
C VAL A 10 0.99 -58.82 3.78
N PRO A 11 -0.34 -58.85 3.79
CA PRO A 11 -1.15 -57.73 3.33
C PRO A 11 -0.97 -56.55 4.29
N VAL A 12 -0.42 -55.44 3.79
CA VAL A 12 -0.33 -54.19 4.55
C VAL A 12 -1.76 -53.68 4.75
N MET A 13 -2.32 -53.86 5.95
CA MET A 13 -3.63 -53.30 6.30
C MET A 13 -3.55 -51.77 6.23
N ALA A 14 -4.47 -51.17 5.49
CA ALA A 14 -4.62 -49.72 5.47
C ALA A 14 -4.95 -49.22 6.89
N PRO A 15 -4.31 -48.14 7.37
CA PRO A 15 -4.60 -47.60 8.69
C PRO A 15 -6.08 -47.23 8.80
N PRO A 16 -6.70 -47.41 9.99
CA PRO A 16 -8.10 -47.11 10.19
C PRO A 16 -8.40 -45.65 9.84
N PRO A 17 -9.57 -45.35 9.23
CA PRO A 17 -9.92 -43.99 8.86
C PRO A 17 -9.96 -43.10 10.09
N VAL A 18 -9.20 -42.00 10.06
CA VAL A 18 -9.14 -41.03 11.16
C VAL A 18 -10.53 -40.42 11.32
N VAL A 19 -11.23 -40.78 12.41
CA VAL A 19 -12.54 -40.19 12.73
C VAL A 19 -12.31 -38.73 13.14
N LYS A 20 -12.68 -37.79 12.27
CA LYS A 20 -12.58 -36.35 12.58
C LYS A 20 -13.56 -35.99 13.70
N GLN A 21 -13.11 -36.08 14.95
CA GLN A 21 -13.89 -35.62 16.08
C GLN A 21 -14.02 -34.09 16.05
N TRP A 22 -15.23 -33.60 16.31
CA TRP A 22 -15.50 -32.17 16.39
C TRP A 22 -14.99 -31.64 17.73
N THR A 23 -13.79 -31.06 17.71
CA THR A 23 -13.22 -30.36 18.86
C THR A 23 -14.04 -29.10 19.15
N ARG A 24 -14.18 -28.70 20.42
CA ARG A 24 -14.84 -27.44 20.83
C ARG A 24 -14.32 -26.22 20.07
N MET A 25 -13.03 -26.18 19.74
CA MET A 25 -12.41 -25.13 18.93
C MET A 25 -12.94 -25.08 17.48
N ARG A 26 -13.25 -26.23 16.85
CA ARG A 26 -13.83 -26.27 15.50
C ARG A 26 -15.28 -25.81 15.50
N VAL A 27 -16.05 -26.21 16.51
CA VAL A 27 -17.43 -25.71 16.70
C VAL A 27 -17.42 -24.20 16.88
N ALA A 28 -16.57 -23.68 17.77
CA ALA A 28 -16.42 -22.24 17.96
C ALA A 28 -16.00 -21.52 16.67
N GLY A 29 -15.06 -22.09 15.90
CA GLY A 29 -14.67 -21.57 14.59
C GLY A 29 -15.85 -21.49 13.61
N HIS A 30 -16.64 -22.55 13.49
CA HIS A 30 -17.82 -22.56 12.62
C HIS A 30 -18.90 -21.58 13.09
N VAL A 31 -19.13 -21.44 14.39
CA VAL A 31 -20.08 -20.46 14.95
C VAL A 31 -19.64 -19.04 14.62
N ILE A 32 -18.35 -18.72 14.78
CA ILE A 32 -17.80 -17.41 14.41
C ILE A 32 -17.97 -17.13 12.92
N VAL A 33 -17.65 -18.11 12.07
CA VAL A 33 -17.81 -17.98 10.61
C VAL A 33 -19.28 -17.79 10.23
N ALA A 34 -20.19 -18.55 10.85
CA ALA A 34 -21.63 -18.42 10.63
C ALA A 34 -22.16 -17.05 11.09
N LEU A 35 -21.70 -16.54 12.24
CA LEU A 35 -22.05 -15.20 12.72
C LEU A 35 -21.61 -14.13 11.69
N TRP A 36 -20.36 -14.19 11.23
CA TRP A 36 -19.85 -13.27 10.20
C TRP A 36 -20.65 -13.34 8.90
N PHE A 37 -21.00 -14.55 8.46
CA PHE A 37 -21.81 -14.76 7.27
C PHE A 37 -23.21 -14.15 7.43
N LEU A 38 -23.87 -14.37 8.57
CA LEU A 38 -25.19 -13.81 8.85
C LEU A 38 -25.16 -12.27 8.94
N LEU A 39 -24.14 -11.70 9.58
CA LEU A 39 -23.95 -10.25 9.61
C LEU A 39 -23.74 -9.67 8.21
N PHE A 40 -22.92 -10.32 7.39
CA PHE A 40 -22.67 -9.89 6.01
C PHE A 40 -23.91 -10.01 5.14
N ALA A 41 -24.65 -11.10 5.25
CA ALA A 41 -25.91 -11.31 4.53
C ALA A 41 -26.97 -10.29 4.96
N GLY A 42 -27.12 -10.05 6.27
CA GLY A 42 -28.02 -9.04 6.82
C GLY A 42 -27.68 -7.63 6.33
N LEU A 43 -26.39 -7.28 6.30
CA LEU A 43 -25.91 -6.04 5.72
C LEU A 43 -26.26 -5.97 4.22
N ALA A 44 -25.94 -6.99 3.43
CA ALA A 44 -26.22 -7.00 1.99
C ALA A 44 -27.71 -6.83 1.67
N ILE A 45 -28.58 -7.50 2.42
CA ILE A 45 -30.05 -7.37 2.29
C ILE A 45 -30.49 -5.94 2.64
N TYR A 46 -29.99 -5.38 3.75
CA TYR A 46 -30.29 -4.01 4.14
C TYR A 46 -29.86 -3.00 3.05
N LEU A 47 -28.67 -3.18 2.48
CA LEU A 47 -28.13 -2.31 1.43
C LEU A 47 -28.94 -2.41 0.14
N TYR A 48 -29.36 -3.62 -0.25
CA TYR A 48 -30.22 -3.83 -1.41
C TYR A 48 -31.58 -3.14 -1.24
N ASN A 49 -32.22 -3.33 -0.09
CA ASN A 49 -33.53 -2.75 0.18
C ASN A 49 -33.49 -1.23 0.33
N ALA A 50 -32.39 -0.69 0.86
CA ALA A 50 -32.21 0.74 1.01
C ALA A 50 -31.86 1.43 -0.31
N TRP A 51 -31.44 0.71 -1.36
CA TRP A 51 -30.80 1.27 -2.56
C TRP A 51 -31.65 2.33 -3.27
N ARG A 52 -31.22 3.59 -3.21
CA ARG A 52 -31.88 4.71 -3.92
C ARG A 52 -31.10 5.10 -5.16
N VAL A 53 -31.69 4.85 -6.33
CA VAL A 53 -31.08 5.13 -7.64
C VAL A 53 -30.95 6.63 -7.90
N ASP A 54 -31.94 7.43 -7.45
CA ASP A 54 -32.01 8.88 -7.69
C ASP A 54 -30.81 9.66 -7.13
N LEU A 55 -30.31 9.20 -5.96
CA LEU A 55 -29.15 9.77 -5.30
C LEU A 55 -27.87 9.47 -6.10
N PHE A 56 -27.78 8.33 -6.78
CA PHE A 56 -26.60 7.95 -7.55
C PHE A 56 -26.48 8.79 -8.81
N GLU A 57 -27.58 9.06 -9.51
CA GLU A 57 -27.58 9.91 -10.69
C GLU A 57 -27.16 11.36 -10.35
N THR A 58 -27.62 11.86 -9.20
CA THR A 58 -27.36 13.23 -8.77
C THR A 58 -25.90 13.44 -8.34
N TYR A 59 -25.30 12.47 -7.65
CA TYR A 59 -23.95 12.62 -7.07
C TYR A 59 -22.87 11.85 -7.82
N GLY A 60 -23.19 10.86 -8.64
CA GLY A 60 -22.26 10.02 -9.39
C GLY A 60 -21.19 10.80 -10.16
N PRO A 61 -21.54 11.85 -10.92
CA PRO A 61 -20.54 12.70 -11.58
C PRO A 61 -19.54 13.35 -10.62
N ARG A 62 -19.96 13.70 -9.40
CA ARG A 62 -19.08 14.26 -8.36
C ARG A 62 -18.14 13.21 -7.76
N TYR A 63 -18.61 11.97 -7.57
CA TYR A 63 -17.74 10.86 -7.17
C TYR A 63 -16.66 10.62 -8.22
N TRP A 64 -17.01 10.70 -9.51
CA TRP A 64 -16.03 10.59 -10.59
C TRP A 64 -14.99 11.71 -10.56
N SER A 65 -15.40 12.98 -10.38
CA SER A 65 -14.45 14.08 -10.26
C SER A 65 -13.55 13.94 -9.02
N GLY A 66 -14.13 13.57 -7.88
CA GLY A 66 -13.38 13.32 -6.63
C GLY A 66 -12.38 12.17 -6.80
N LEU A 67 -12.76 11.12 -7.50
CA LEU A 67 -11.88 10.01 -7.85
C LEU A 67 -10.68 10.48 -8.69
N LEU A 68 -10.90 11.28 -9.73
CA LEU A 68 -9.80 11.81 -10.54
C LEU A 68 -8.83 12.67 -9.71
N ILE A 69 -9.37 13.45 -8.77
CA ILE A 69 -8.58 14.25 -7.82
C ILE A 69 -7.76 13.33 -6.91
N THR A 70 -8.36 12.27 -6.35
CA THR A 70 -7.66 11.25 -5.55
C THR A 70 -6.51 10.61 -6.33
N LEU A 71 -6.78 10.12 -7.56
CA LEU A 71 -5.77 9.48 -8.39
C LEU A 71 -4.64 10.44 -8.76
N LYS A 72 -4.97 11.69 -9.11
CA LYS A 72 -3.98 12.73 -9.41
C LYS A 72 -3.09 13.04 -8.20
N LEU A 73 -3.69 13.16 -7.01
CA LEU A 73 -2.96 13.45 -5.78
C LEU A 73 -1.94 12.34 -5.49
N VAL A 74 -2.43 11.10 -5.49
CA VAL A 74 -1.59 9.92 -5.22
C VAL A 74 -0.51 9.78 -6.27
N ALA A 75 -0.82 9.91 -7.56
CA ALA A 75 0.15 9.78 -8.63
C ALA A 75 1.28 10.82 -8.50
N VAL A 76 0.94 12.09 -8.28
CA VAL A 76 1.93 13.15 -8.10
C VAL A 76 2.79 12.91 -6.86
N SER A 77 2.17 12.57 -5.73
CA SER A 77 2.90 12.31 -4.48
C SER A 77 3.83 11.11 -4.57
N ILE A 78 3.39 10.02 -5.21
CA ILE A 78 4.23 8.82 -5.43
C ILE A 78 5.42 9.15 -6.32
N ILE A 79 5.24 9.92 -7.39
CA ILE A 79 6.32 10.32 -8.30
C ILE A 79 7.34 11.20 -7.58
N ILE A 80 6.89 12.25 -6.88
CA ILE A 80 7.79 13.13 -6.12
C ILE A 80 8.48 12.31 -5.02
N GLY A 81 7.75 11.47 -4.32
CA GLY A 81 8.31 10.61 -3.29
C GLY A 81 9.34 9.62 -3.83
N ALA A 82 9.13 9.05 -5.03
CA ALA A 82 10.11 8.21 -5.69
C ALA A 82 11.40 8.97 -5.99
N LEU A 83 11.29 10.18 -6.53
CA LEU A 83 12.45 11.06 -6.80
C LEU A 83 13.20 11.42 -5.52
N LEU A 84 12.49 11.73 -4.43
CA LEU A 84 13.09 12.03 -3.13
C LEU A 84 13.68 10.78 -2.46
N SER A 85 13.09 9.60 -2.68
CA SER A 85 13.54 8.36 -2.05
C SER A 85 14.94 7.93 -2.49
N LEU A 86 15.36 8.28 -3.72
CA LEU A 86 16.67 7.95 -4.27
C LEU A 86 17.82 8.57 -3.44
N PRO A 87 17.91 9.90 -3.26
CA PRO A 87 18.93 10.51 -2.42
C PRO A 87 18.79 10.12 -0.95
N ILE A 88 17.58 9.92 -0.42
CA ILE A 88 17.38 9.47 0.96
C ILE A 88 17.97 8.06 1.15
N THR A 89 17.71 7.14 0.22
CA THR A 89 18.27 5.79 0.26
C THR A 89 19.80 5.82 0.17
N ALA A 90 20.34 6.61 -0.75
CA ALA A 90 21.80 6.79 -0.89
C ALA A 90 22.41 7.34 0.41
N ALA A 91 21.78 8.34 1.05
CA ALA A 91 22.23 8.88 2.32
C ALA A 91 22.14 7.85 3.46
N ARG A 92 21.06 7.05 3.53
CA ARG A 92 20.88 5.95 4.49
C ARG A 92 21.98 4.88 4.36
N MET A 93 22.44 4.63 3.14
CA MET A 93 23.49 3.65 2.83
C MET A 93 24.91 4.24 2.88
N SER A 94 25.06 5.54 3.16
CA SER A 94 26.36 6.20 3.20
C SER A 94 27.21 5.74 4.40
N ASN A 95 28.53 5.72 4.19
CA ASN A 95 29.50 5.56 5.27
C ASN A 95 29.60 6.82 6.14
N ASN A 96 29.17 7.99 5.64
CA ASN A 96 29.18 9.22 6.42
C ASN A 96 28.08 9.17 7.50
N ARG A 97 28.51 9.15 8.78
CA ARG A 97 27.62 9.11 9.95
C ARG A 97 26.58 10.23 9.96
N TRP A 98 26.91 11.43 9.47
CA TRP A 98 26.00 12.58 9.48
C TRP A 98 24.88 12.40 8.46
N LEU A 99 25.22 12.07 7.21
CA LEU A 99 24.23 11.81 6.17
C LEU A 99 23.32 10.65 6.53
N ARG A 100 23.91 9.56 7.05
CA ARG A 100 23.15 8.39 7.51
C ARG A 100 22.24 8.72 8.68
N GLY A 101 22.71 9.52 9.64
CA GLY A 101 21.94 9.96 10.80
C GLY A 101 20.76 10.85 10.43
N LEU A 102 20.98 11.85 9.57
CA LEU A 102 19.91 12.73 9.09
C LEU A 102 18.84 11.95 8.31
N ALA A 103 19.27 11.10 7.37
CA ALA A 103 18.32 10.30 6.60
C ALA A 103 17.59 9.28 7.48
N PHE A 104 18.25 8.71 8.49
CA PHE A 104 17.58 7.86 9.49
C PHE A 104 16.53 8.63 10.27
N GLY A 105 16.86 9.82 10.78
CA GLY A 105 15.91 10.67 11.52
C GLY A 105 14.69 11.03 10.68
N TYR A 106 14.90 11.40 9.42
CA TYR A 106 13.81 11.64 8.45
C TYR A 106 12.92 10.41 8.29
N VAL A 107 13.50 9.25 7.95
CA VAL A 107 12.73 8.01 7.73
C VAL A 107 11.99 7.60 9.00
N TYR A 108 12.65 7.70 10.16
CA TYR A 108 12.08 7.40 11.47
C TYR A 108 10.87 8.29 11.77
N PHE A 109 10.99 9.61 11.57
CA PHE A 109 9.92 10.56 11.82
C PHE A 109 8.70 10.30 10.91
N PHE A 110 8.90 10.22 9.59
CA PHE A 110 7.79 10.11 8.64
C PHE A 110 7.10 8.75 8.67
N ARG A 111 7.82 7.67 8.98
CA ARG A 111 7.22 6.33 9.15
C ARG A 111 6.67 6.10 10.57
N GLY A 112 7.19 6.81 11.56
CA GLY A 112 6.77 6.70 12.96
C GLY A 112 5.57 7.59 13.32
N THR A 113 5.18 8.53 12.48
CA THR A 113 4.06 9.46 12.74
C THR A 113 2.89 9.22 11.78
N PRO A 114 1.64 9.42 12.24
CA PRO A 114 0.47 9.28 11.37
C PRO A 114 0.47 10.29 10.22
N LEU A 115 0.13 9.83 9.01
CA LEU A 115 0.01 10.70 7.82
C LEU A 115 -1.00 11.84 8.04
N LEU A 116 -2.08 11.59 8.80
CA LEU A 116 -3.04 12.62 9.20
C LEU A 116 -2.39 13.74 10.02
N ALA A 117 -1.57 13.38 11.01
CA ALA A 117 -0.86 14.36 11.83
C ALA A 117 0.12 15.19 10.98
N GLN A 118 0.86 14.55 10.06
CA GLN A 118 1.75 15.25 9.13
C GLN A 118 0.98 16.23 8.24
N THR A 119 -0.17 15.80 7.72
CA THR A 119 -1.05 16.64 6.88
C THR A 119 -1.57 17.84 7.66
N PHE A 120 -1.97 17.66 8.92
CA PHE A 120 -2.40 18.75 9.79
C PHE A 120 -1.27 19.71 10.18
N LEU A 121 -0.09 19.18 10.52
CA LEU A 121 1.08 20.01 10.82
C LEU A 121 1.45 20.88 9.62
N ILE A 122 1.37 20.33 8.41
CA ILE A 122 1.68 21.08 7.19
C ILE A 122 0.57 22.11 6.89
N TYR A 123 -0.70 21.71 6.93
CA TYR A 123 -1.79 22.61 6.54
C TYR A 123 -2.12 23.66 7.62
N TYR A 124 -2.36 23.23 8.86
CA TYR A 124 -2.72 24.12 9.96
C TYR A 124 -1.50 24.71 10.66
N GLY A 125 -0.46 23.90 10.90
CA GLY A 125 0.74 24.34 11.64
C GLY A 125 1.53 25.42 10.91
N PHE A 126 1.77 25.27 9.61
CA PHE A 126 2.42 26.35 8.83
C PHE A 126 1.51 27.58 8.68
N GLY A 127 0.19 27.42 8.78
CA GLY A 127 -0.76 28.53 8.85
C GLY A 127 -0.46 29.52 9.98
N THR A 128 0.07 29.05 11.12
CA THR A 128 0.48 29.91 12.24
C THR A 128 1.66 30.82 11.89
N PHE A 129 2.53 30.41 10.96
CA PHE A 129 3.68 31.20 10.50
C PHE A 129 3.36 32.07 9.28
N ARG A 130 2.08 32.33 9.00
CA ARG A 130 1.62 33.11 7.85
C ARG A 130 2.41 34.41 7.62
N PRO A 131 2.64 35.29 8.62
CA PRO A 131 3.36 36.55 8.38
C PRO A 131 4.78 36.35 7.81
N PHE A 132 5.47 35.33 8.29
CA PHE A 132 6.80 34.95 7.79
C PHE A 132 6.72 34.32 6.39
N LEU A 133 5.76 33.43 6.15
CA LEU A 133 5.58 32.80 4.83
C LEU A 133 5.15 33.83 3.77
N GLU A 134 4.40 34.86 4.14
CA GLU A 134 4.03 35.96 3.25
C GLU A 134 5.26 36.82 2.90
N SER A 135 6.13 37.12 3.87
CA SER A 135 7.32 37.95 3.61
C SER A 135 8.33 37.30 2.65
N ILE A 136 8.40 35.97 2.63
CA ILE A 136 9.24 35.20 1.70
C ILE A 136 8.49 34.70 0.45
N GLY A 137 7.22 35.11 0.26
CA GLY A 137 6.41 34.77 -0.91
C GLY A 137 5.92 33.31 -0.98
N LEU A 138 6.16 32.48 0.04
CA LEU A 138 5.74 31.08 0.08
C LEU A 138 4.28 30.88 0.50
N TRP A 139 3.61 31.92 1.01
CA TRP A 139 2.23 31.80 1.46
C TRP A 139 1.26 31.33 0.37
N VAL A 140 1.51 31.68 -0.91
CA VAL A 140 0.71 31.21 -2.05
C VAL A 140 0.68 29.68 -2.12
N PHE A 141 1.79 29.03 -1.78
CA PHE A 141 1.87 27.57 -1.74
C PHE A 141 1.11 27.00 -0.54
N PHE A 142 1.38 27.49 0.67
CA PHE A 142 0.82 26.92 1.92
C PHE A 142 -0.65 27.27 2.17
N ARG A 143 -1.20 28.29 1.50
CA ARG A 143 -2.62 28.63 1.56
C ARG A 143 -3.51 27.59 0.85
N ASP A 144 -2.98 26.91 -0.17
CA ASP A 144 -3.72 25.91 -0.94
C ASP A 144 -3.62 24.53 -0.29
N ALA A 145 -4.77 23.97 0.07
CA ALA A 145 -4.87 22.65 0.69
C ALA A 145 -4.31 21.53 -0.19
N TRP A 146 -4.46 21.65 -1.51
CA TRP A 146 -3.94 20.68 -2.46
C TRP A 146 -2.41 20.61 -2.43
N ASN A 147 -1.73 21.76 -2.42
CA ASN A 147 -0.28 21.85 -2.32
C ASN A 147 0.24 21.29 -0.99
N CYS A 148 -0.42 21.63 0.12
CA CYS A 148 -0.11 21.09 1.44
C CYS A 148 -0.27 19.56 1.49
N ALA A 149 -1.33 19.02 0.87
CA ALA A 149 -1.54 17.59 0.77
C ALA A 149 -0.44 16.91 -0.06
N ILE A 150 -0.10 17.46 -1.24
CA ILE A 150 1.00 16.92 -2.06
C ILE A 150 2.31 16.91 -1.26
N LEU A 151 2.64 17.99 -0.55
CA LEU A 151 3.86 18.06 0.24
C LEU A 151 3.89 16.99 1.34
N ALA A 152 2.81 16.89 2.14
CA ALA A 152 2.71 15.91 3.22
C ALA A 152 2.83 14.47 2.71
N PHE A 153 2.07 14.15 1.65
CA PHE A 153 2.03 12.81 1.08
C PHE A 153 3.34 12.44 0.39
N SER A 154 3.97 13.38 -0.31
CA SER A 154 5.26 13.16 -0.98
C SER A 154 6.36 12.87 0.03
N LEU A 155 6.42 13.63 1.13
CA LEU A 155 7.40 13.41 2.19
C LEU A 155 7.15 12.08 2.92
N ASN A 156 5.89 11.75 3.19
CA ASN A 156 5.54 10.48 3.80
C ASN A 156 5.97 9.31 2.91
N THR A 157 5.52 9.27 1.66
CA THR A 157 5.81 8.16 0.76
C THR A 157 7.29 8.09 0.39
N ALA A 158 8.01 9.22 0.31
CA ALA A 158 9.47 9.22 0.13
C ALA A 158 10.18 8.41 1.22
N ALA A 159 9.75 8.52 2.48
CA ALA A 159 10.31 7.76 3.58
C ALA A 159 10.03 6.26 3.49
N TYR A 160 8.80 5.87 3.13
CA TYR A 160 8.43 4.47 2.92
C TYR A 160 9.16 3.87 1.72
N GLN A 161 9.17 4.57 0.59
CA GLN A 161 9.86 4.17 -0.63
C GLN A 161 11.38 4.07 -0.44
N ALA A 162 11.99 4.95 0.34
CA ALA A 162 13.42 4.89 0.63
C ALA A 162 13.78 3.65 1.46
N GLU A 163 12.94 3.30 2.43
CA GLU A 163 13.16 2.08 3.21
C GLU A 163 12.91 0.81 2.38
N ILE A 164 11.89 0.82 1.53
CA ILE A 164 11.63 -0.28 0.57
C ILE A 164 12.87 -0.48 -0.31
N LEU A 165 13.39 0.58 -0.93
CA LEU A 165 14.55 0.49 -1.82
C LEU A 165 15.80 0.03 -1.05
N ARG A 166 16.05 0.58 0.14
CA ARG A 166 17.14 0.17 1.01
C ARG A 166 17.06 -1.32 1.36
N GLY A 167 15.88 -1.78 1.78
CA GLY A 167 15.63 -3.17 2.13
C GLY A 167 15.82 -4.10 0.93
N ALA A 168 15.34 -3.70 -0.23
CA ALA A 168 15.50 -4.47 -1.46
C ALA A 168 16.97 -4.58 -1.89
N ILE A 169 17.75 -3.49 -1.82
CA ILE A 169 19.19 -3.53 -2.12
C ILE A 169 19.93 -4.45 -1.15
N GLN A 170 19.59 -4.42 0.13
CA GLN A 170 20.21 -5.28 1.15
C GLN A 170 19.79 -6.75 1.05
N SER A 171 18.64 -7.04 0.43
CA SER A 171 18.17 -8.41 0.25
C SER A 171 18.91 -9.18 -0.86
N VAL A 172 19.65 -8.48 -1.73
CA VAL A 172 20.43 -9.12 -2.79
C VAL A 172 21.57 -9.93 -2.17
N ALA A 173 21.70 -11.20 -2.56
CA ALA A 173 22.67 -12.13 -1.99
C ALA A 173 24.11 -11.60 -2.08
N LEU A 174 24.87 -11.78 -0.99
CA LEU A 174 26.28 -11.35 -0.90
C LEU A 174 27.15 -11.98 -2.01
N GLY A 175 26.82 -13.21 -2.45
CA GLY A 175 27.51 -13.87 -3.55
C GLY A 175 27.51 -13.09 -4.87
N GLN A 176 26.52 -12.20 -5.11
CA GLN A 176 26.53 -11.31 -6.29
C GLN A 176 27.63 -10.25 -6.19
N TRP A 177 27.87 -9.73 -4.98
CA TRP A 177 28.96 -8.79 -4.72
C TRP A 177 30.32 -9.48 -4.79
N GLU A 178 30.45 -10.65 -4.17
CA GLU A 178 31.67 -11.45 -4.15
C GLU A 178 32.06 -11.95 -5.54
N GLY A 179 31.09 -12.45 -6.32
CA GLY A 179 31.32 -12.90 -7.68
C GLY A 179 31.78 -11.78 -8.62
N ALA A 180 31.18 -10.59 -8.51
CA ALA A 180 31.63 -9.43 -9.28
C ALA A 180 33.04 -8.98 -8.87
N ALA A 181 33.36 -9.04 -7.57
CA ALA A 181 34.69 -8.73 -7.06
C ALA A 181 35.74 -9.74 -7.56
N ALA A 182 35.41 -11.03 -7.62
CA ALA A 182 36.28 -12.08 -8.16
C ALA A 182 36.59 -11.89 -9.66
N LEU A 183 35.66 -11.29 -10.40
CA LEU A 183 35.86 -10.89 -11.80
C LEU A 183 36.57 -9.53 -11.97
N GLY A 184 37.02 -8.89 -10.89
CA GLY A 184 37.69 -7.59 -10.93
C GLY A 184 36.77 -6.41 -11.30
N ILE A 185 35.45 -6.58 -11.22
CA ILE A 185 34.48 -5.54 -11.57
C ILE A 185 34.40 -4.51 -10.44
N SER A 186 34.52 -3.21 -10.79
CA SER A 186 34.45 -2.14 -9.80
C SER A 186 33.10 -2.09 -9.08
N LYS A 187 33.09 -1.76 -7.78
CA LYS A 187 31.87 -1.70 -6.93
C LYS A 187 30.77 -0.83 -7.54
N ARG A 188 31.12 0.27 -8.22
CA ARG A 188 30.14 1.15 -8.88
C ARG A 188 29.45 0.44 -10.03
N VAL A 189 30.20 -0.26 -10.88
CA VAL A 189 29.65 -1.04 -11.99
C VAL A 189 28.82 -2.20 -11.46
N THR A 190 29.31 -2.92 -10.44
CA THR A 190 28.57 -3.99 -9.75
C THR A 190 27.24 -3.47 -9.24
N PHE A 191 27.22 -2.34 -8.55
CA PHE A 191 25.98 -1.76 -8.03
C PHE A 191 24.98 -1.44 -9.15
N TRP A 192 25.38 -0.66 -10.16
CA TRP A 192 24.44 -0.19 -11.19
C TRP A 192 24.00 -1.27 -12.18
N LYS A 193 24.88 -2.23 -12.50
CA LYS A 193 24.60 -3.25 -13.52
C LYS A 193 24.15 -4.60 -12.98
N VAL A 194 24.49 -4.93 -11.73
CA VAL A 194 24.19 -6.25 -11.15
C VAL A 194 23.18 -6.11 -10.01
N ILE A 195 23.47 -5.29 -9.01
CA ILE A 195 22.72 -5.26 -7.76
C ILE A 195 21.42 -4.47 -7.89
N LEU A 196 21.49 -3.24 -8.42
CA LEU A 196 20.33 -2.35 -8.51
C LEU A 196 19.20 -2.95 -9.37
N PRO A 197 19.44 -3.55 -10.55
CA PRO A 197 18.36 -4.18 -11.33
C PRO A 197 17.67 -5.31 -10.56
N GLN A 198 18.43 -6.15 -9.85
CA GLN A 198 17.87 -7.22 -9.02
C GLN A 198 17.05 -6.66 -7.85
N ALA A 199 17.59 -5.64 -7.17
CA ALA A 199 16.91 -4.96 -6.07
C ALA A 199 15.59 -4.32 -6.53
N LEU A 200 15.54 -3.69 -7.71
CA LEU A 200 14.31 -3.09 -8.24
C LEU A 200 13.22 -4.13 -8.51
N ILE A 201 13.58 -5.33 -8.94
CA ILE A 201 12.62 -6.44 -9.09
C ILE A 201 12.05 -6.86 -7.73
N VAL A 202 12.90 -6.97 -6.71
CA VAL A 202 12.46 -7.29 -5.33
C VAL A 202 11.59 -6.18 -4.74
N ALA A 203 11.93 -4.91 -5.02
CA ALA A 203 11.20 -3.74 -4.52
C ALA A 203 9.80 -3.59 -5.13
N LEU A 204 9.52 -4.22 -6.28
CA LEU A 204 8.29 -4.06 -7.02
C LEU A 204 7.05 -4.41 -6.17
N ARG A 205 7.01 -5.57 -5.51
CA ARG A 205 5.84 -5.95 -4.70
C ARG A 205 5.59 -4.96 -3.53
N PRO A 206 6.59 -4.61 -2.70
CA PRO A 206 6.42 -3.57 -1.68
C PRO A 206 5.98 -2.21 -2.24
N TYR A 207 6.46 -1.80 -3.43
CA TYR A 207 6.01 -0.56 -4.06
C TYR A 207 4.53 -0.58 -4.43
N GLY A 208 4.02 -1.71 -4.94
CA GLY A 208 2.59 -1.86 -5.22
C GLY A 208 1.74 -1.72 -3.96
N ASN A 209 2.18 -2.34 -2.86
CA ASN A 209 1.53 -2.21 -1.56
C ASN A 209 1.51 -0.76 -1.06
N GLU A 210 2.62 -0.04 -1.21
CA GLU A 210 2.72 1.38 -0.85
C GLU A 210 1.72 2.24 -1.65
N ILE A 211 1.59 2.02 -2.96
CA ILE A 211 0.63 2.76 -3.79
C ILE A 211 -0.82 2.46 -3.33
N ILE A 212 -1.14 1.19 -3.06
CA ILE A 212 -2.47 0.80 -2.56
C ILE A 212 -2.76 1.46 -1.21
N LEU A 213 -1.79 1.48 -0.30
CA LEU A 213 -1.91 2.15 1.00
C LEU A 213 -2.08 3.66 0.81
N MET A 214 -1.38 4.27 -0.14
CA MET A 214 -1.49 5.71 -0.43
C MET A 214 -2.87 6.08 -0.99
N ILE A 215 -3.46 5.26 -1.86
CA ILE A 215 -4.84 5.46 -2.34
C ILE A 215 -5.83 5.44 -1.17
N LYS A 216 -5.73 4.44 -0.29
CA LYS A 216 -6.63 4.35 0.88
C LYS A 216 -6.39 5.51 1.85
N GLY A 217 -5.12 5.84 2.10
CA GLY A 217 -4.70 6.92 2.99
C GLY A 217 -5.08 8.30 2.48
N SER A 218 -5.23 8.48 1.16
CA SER A 218 -5.63 9.76 0.55
C SER A 218 -6.97 10.28 1.06
N ALA A 219 -7.89 9.41 1.50
CA ALA A 219 -9.19 9.78 2.02
C ALA A 219 -9.14 10.80 3.18
N ILE A 220 -7.99 10.90 3.89
CA ILE A 220 -7.83 11.87 4.98
C ILE A 220 -7.82 13.34 4.49
N VAL A 221 -7.51 13.59 3.21
CA VAL A 221 -7.44 14.96 2.66
C VAL A 221 -8.81 15.64 2.63
N ALA A 222 -9.90 14.85 2.66
CA ALA A 222 -11.27 15.31 2.86
C ALA A 222 -11.44 16.13 4.15
N ILE A 223 -10.54 16.01 5.12
CA ILE A 223 -10.58 16.77 6.37
C ILE A 223 -9.97 18.16 6.20
N ILE A 224 -8.99 18.33 5.30
CA ILE A 224 -8.33 19.61 5.01
C ILE A 224 -8.93 20.29 3.77
N THR A 225 -10.24 20.18 3.57
CA THR A 225 -11.01 20.88 2.51
C THR A 225 -10.72 20.50 1.06
N VAL A 226 -9.92 19.44 0.82
CA VAL A 226 -9.74 18.90 -0.52
C VAL A 226 -10.97 18.07 -0.90
N LEU A 227 -11.59 18.37 -2.04
CA LEU A 227 -12.73 17.63 -2.59
C LEU A 227 -12.26 16.42 -3.40
N ASP A 228 -11.61 15.48 -2.72
CA ASP A 228 -11.27 14.18 -3.26
C ASP A 228 -12.50 13.24 -3.23
N LEU A 229 -12.33 11.95 -3.51
CA LEU A 229 -13.43 10.97 -3.46
C LEU A 229 -14.15 11.01 -2.10
N MET A 230 -13.41 11.01 -0.99
CA MET A 230 -13.99 11.06 0.35
C MET A 230 -14.54 12.46 0.69
N GLY A 231 -13.95 13.52 0.15
CA GLY A 231 -14.45 14.90 0.27
C GLY A 231 -15.83 15.07 -0.38
N GLU A 232 -16.01 14.58 -1.60
CA GLU A 232 -17.30 14.59 -2.29
C GLU A 232 -18.32 13.67 -1.60
N THR A 233 -17.87 12.53 -1.05
CA THR A 233 -18.70 11.65 -0.21
C THR A 233 -19.24 12.40 1.01
N ARG A 234 -18.36 13.06 1.77
CA ARG A 234 -18.74 13.83 2.97
C ARG A 234 -19.66 15.00 2.62
N ARG A 235 -19.46 15.63 1.46
CA ARG A 235 -20.32 16.71 0.94
C ARG A 235 -21.71 16.20 0.52
N ALA A 236 -21.79 15.00 -0.03
CA ALA A 236 -23.06 14.36 -0.34
C ALA A 236 -23.80 14.02 0.97
N TYR A 237 -23.11 13.38 1.91
CA TYR A 237 -23.67 13.03 3.22
C TYR A 237 -24.19 14.25 3.99
N SER A 238 -23.46 15.37 4.00
CA SER A 238 -23.90 16.57 4.74
C SER A 238 -25.17 17.22 4.17
N ARG A 239 -25.56 16.88 2.94
CA ARG A 239 -26.77 17.37 2.28
C ARG A 239 -27.94 16.40 2.41
N THR A 240 -27.66 15.10 2.41
CA THR A 240 -28.69 14.06 2.35
C THR A 240 -28.92 13.38 3.71
N PHE A 241 -27.92 13.42 4.60
CA PHE A 241 -27.82 12.62 5.82
C PHE A 241 -27.98 11.11 5.60
N ASP A 242 -27.73 10.65 4.36
CA ASP A 242 -27.90 9.27 3.94
C ASP A 242 -26.55 8.54 3.95
N PHE A 243 -26.45 7.48 4.77
CA PHE A 243 -25.25 6.68 4.91
C PHE A 243 -24.84 5.96 3.61
N GLN A 244 -25.76 5.80 2.65
CA GLN A 244 -25.48 5.18 1.36
C GLN A 244 -24.37 5.88 0.58
N THR A 245 -24.18 7.18 0.82
CA THR A 245 -23.07 7.94 0.23
C THR A 245 -21.71 7.33 0.57
N TYR A 246 -21.49 6.94 1.84
CA TYR A 246 -20.29 6.24 2.27
C TYR A 246 -20.18 4.82 1.72
N LEU A 247 -21.30 4.13 1.53
CA LEU A 247 -21.30 2.81 0.92
C LEU A 247 -20.77 2.87 -0.52
N TRP A 248 -21.25 3.83 -1.32
CA TRP A 248 -20.77 4.00 -2.69
C TRP A 248 -19.29 4.34 -2.73
N ALA A 249 -18.83 5.24 -1.84
CA ALA A 249 -17.41 5.53 -1.71
C ALA A 249 -16.60 4.26 -1.39
N ALA A 250 -17.07 3.43 -0.45
CA ALA A 250 -16.41 2.19 -0.07
C ALA A 250 -16.33 1.19 -1.24
N VAL A 251 -17.41 1.03 -2.01
CA VAL A 251 -17.43 0.21 -3.22
C VAL A 251 -16.45 0.75 -4.27
N ILE A 252 -16.45 2.06 -4.52
CA ILE A 252 -15.53 2.70 -5.47
C ILE A 252 -14.08 2.48 -5.04
N TYR A 253 -13.73 2.73 -3.78
CA TYR A 253 -12.39 2.46 -3.25
C TYR A 253 -12.00 0.98 -3.39
N LEU A 254 -12.92 0.04 -3.12
CA LEU A 254 -12.68 -1.39 -3.27
C LEU A 254 -12.37 -1.72 -4.73
N VAL A 255 -13.19 -1.25 -5.68
CA VAL A 255 -12.99 -1.47 -7.11
C VAL A 255 -11.64 -0.91 -7.57
N ILE A 256 -11.27 0.30 -7.16
CA ILE A 256 -9.99 0.90 -7.55
C ILE A 256 -8.81 0.11 -7.00
N VAL A 257 -8.86 -0.28 -5.73
CA VAL A 257 -7.80 -1.06 -5.09
C VAL A 257 -7.66 -2.42 -5.78
N GLU A 258 -8.78 -3.08 -6.10
CA GLU A 258 -8.76 -4.38 -6.76
C GLU A 258 -8.27 -4.28 -8.21
N CYS A 259 -8.68 -3.25 -8.96
CA CYS A 259 -8.15 -2.95 -10.29
C CYS A 259 -6.63 -2.70 -10.23
N LEU A 260 -6.18 -1.86 -9.31
CA LEU A 260 -4.75 -1.54 -9.17
C LEU A 260 -3.95 -2.79 -8.78
N ARG A 261 -4.46 -3.60 -7.85
CA ARG A 261 -3.83 -4.86 -7.45
C ARG A 261 -3.69 -5.81 -8.62
N HIS A 262 -4.74 -6.02 -9.41
CA HIS A 262 -4.66 -6.87 -10.60
C HIS A 262 -3.66 -6.36 -11.64
N VAL A 263 -3.65 -5.06 -11.89
CA VAL A 263 -2.66 -4.42 -12.79
C VAL A 263 -1.25 -4.64 -12.25
N TRP A 264 -1.03 -4.45 -10.95
CA TRP A 264 0.27 -4.63 -10.32
C TRP A 264 0.73 -6.08 -10.35
N ASP A 265 -0.14 -7.02 -9.99
CA ASP A 265 0.14 -8.46 -10.02
C ASP A 265 0.48 -8.92 -11.45
N PHE A 266 -0.22 -8.40 -12.46
CA PHE A 266 0.11 -8.67 -13.86
C PHE A 266 1.50 -8.16 -14.24
N LEU A 267 1.83 -6.92 -13.87
CA LEU A 267 3.16 -6.33 -14.11
C LEU A 267 4.26 -7.11 -13.37
N GLU A 268 4.02 -7.49 -12.11
CA GLU A 268 4.93 -8.29 -11.30
C GLU A 268 5.21 -9.65 -11.95
N ARG A 269 4.17 -10.39 -12.33
CA ARG A 269 4.32 -11.70 -12.99
C ARG A 269 5.09 -11.59 -14.30
N ARG A 270 4.83 -10.54 -15.08
CA ARG A 270 5.54 -10.33 -16.36
C ARG A 270 7.03 -10.04 -16.14
N LEU A 271 7.38 -9.26 -15.12
CA LEU A 271 8.77 -8.90 -14.84
C LEU A 271 9.55 -10.03 -14.16
N THR A 272 8.89 -10.78 -13.27
CA THR A 272 9.50 -11.87 -12.48
C THR A 272 9.45 -13.24 -13.16
N ARG A 273 8.96 -13.34 -14.39
CA ARG A 273 8.85 -14.60 -15.16
C ARG A 273 10.15 -15.41 -15.23
N HIS A 274 11.31 -14.77 -15.11
CA HIS A 274 12.62 -15.42 -15.15
C HIS A 274 13.10 -15.97 -13.79
N LEU A 275 12.41 -15.64 -12.69
CA LEU A 275 12.73 -16.10 -11.33
C LEU A 275 11.95 -17.36 -10.93
N VAL A 276 10.82 -17.62 -11.57
CA VAL A 276 10.01 -18.82 -11.34
C VAL A 276 10.63 -19.96 -12.17
N ARG A 277 11.55 -20.70 -11.56
CA ARG A 277 12.05 -21.99 -12.04
C ARG A 277 11.72 -23.07 -11.01
#